data_AF-G9PF89-F1
#
_entry.id   AF-G9PF89-F1
#
_cell.length_a   1.000
_cell.length_b   1.000
_cell.length_c   1.000
_cell.angle_alpha   90.00
_cell.angle_beta   90.00
_cell.angle_gamma   90.00
#
_symmetry.space_group_name_H-M   'P 1'
#
loop_
_entity.id
_entity.type
_entity.pdbx_description
1 polymer ?
#
loop_
_entity_poly.entity_id
_entity_poly.type
_entity_poly.pdbx_seq_one_letter_code
_entity_poly.pdbx_strand_id
1 'polypeptide(L)'
;MWQDIAVIIMGPLIIYSWWVQTYTDSWVAEFGRSISRERLTKNMAAVTYPCMGIASTLAGINMLSDRFGAPEFIMVSISFIALFFLFIGVVYILPFPLPRLIDSRYQFMKRNGLLDDNGDPLPDEEAERILAQREENE
;
A
#
# COMPACT_ATOMS: atom_id res chain seq x y z
N MET A 1 -26.44 -4.83 6.08
CA MET A 1 -26.29 -3.39 6.39
C MET A 1 -25.07 -3.14 7.27
N TRP A 2 -25.05 -3.57 8.53
CA TRP A 2 -23.86 -3.39 9.40
C TRP A 2 -22.58 -4.05 8.85
N GLN A 3 -22.70 -5.26 8.30
CA GLN A 3 -21.58 -5.95 7.64
C GLN A 3 -21.09 -5.16 6.40
N ASP A 4 -22.01 -4.72 5.55
CA ASP A 4 -21.73 -3.92 4.35
C ASP A 4 -20.94 -2.64 4.73
N ILE A 5 -21.40 -1.92 5.76
CA ILE A 5 -20.73 -0.73 6.29
C ILE A 5 -19.33 -1.07 6.84
N ALA A 6 -19.19 -2.18 7.57
CA ALA A 6 -17.89 -2.59 8.09
C ALA A 6 -16.88 -2.85 6.95
N VAL A 7 -17.29 -3.55 5.89
CA VAL A 7 -16.43 -3.82 4.73
C VAL A 7 -16.03 -2.52 4.01
N ILE A 8 -16.97 -1.57 3.86
CA ILE A 8 -16.69 -0.25 3.30
C ILE A 8 -15.63 0.49 4.11
N ILE A 9 -15.70 0.46 5.45
CA ILE A 9 -14.75 1.15 6.34
C ILE A 9 -13.39 0.44 6.38
N MET A 10 -13.38 -0.89 6.32
CA MET A 10 -12.15 -1.68 6.33
C MET A 10 -11.23 -1.33 5.16
N GLY A 11 -11.79 -1.05 3.98
CA GLY A 11 -10.99 -0.70 2.79
C GLY A 11 -10.09 0.54 2.98
N PRO A 12 -10.63 1.71 3.33
CA PRO A 12 -9.86 2.91 3.64
C PRO A 12 -8.88 2.72 4.80
N LEU A 13 -9.21 1.92 5.82
CA LEU A 13 -8.28 1.61 6.91
C LEU A 13 -7.06 0.82 6.42
N ILE A 14 -7.26 -0.14 5.50
CA ILE A 14 -6.16 -0.88 4.86
C ILE A 14 -5.29 0.10 4.06
N ILE A 15 -5.89 0.98 3.26
CA ILE A 15 -5.15 1.99 2.48
C ILE A 15 -4.39 2.94 3.39
N TYR A 16 -4.99 3.39 4.48
CA TYR A 16 -4.34 4.26 5.45
C TYR A 16 -3.16 3.56 6.13
N SER A 17 -3.34 2.30 6.56
CA SER A 17 -2.23 1.55 7.15
C SER A 17 -1.08 1.32 6.16
N TRP A 18 -1.39 1.09 4.88
CA TRP A 18 -0.39 1.04 3.81
C TRP A 18 0.32 2.39 3.62
N TRP A 19 -0.43 3.49 3.64
CA TRP A 19 0.11 4.84 3.53
C TRP A 19 1.08 5.13 4.68
N VAL A 20 0.71 4.80 5.93
CA VAL A 20 1.58 4.94 7.10
C VAL A 20 2.86 4.11 6.94
N GLN A 21 2.75 2.86 6.49
CA GLN A 21 3.91 1.99 6.27
C GLN A 21 4.88 2.51 5.20
N THR A 22 4.35 3.17 4.17
CA THR A 22 5.11 3.67 3.01
C THR A 22 5.70 5.06 3.26
N TYR A 23 4.92 5.95 3.88
CA TYR A 23 5.21 7.37 3.97
C TYR A 23 5.59 7.86 5.38
N THR A 24 5.62 7.01 6.39
CA THR A 24 5.98 7.41 7.76
C THR A 24 6.93 6.41 8.39
N ASP A 25 7.78 6.87 9.31
CA ASP A 25 8.67 6.04 10.16
C ASP A 25 8.20 6.01 11.61
N SER A 26 6.89 5.97 11.80
CA SER A 26 6.33 5.80 13.14
C SER A 26 6.51 4.35 13.59
N TRP A 27 6.45 4.13 14.90
CA TRP A 27 6.40 2.78 15.47
C TRP A 27 5.29 1.91 14.84
N VAL A 28 4.14 2.51 14.50
CA VAL A 28 3.04 1.83 13.81
C VAL A 28 3.44 1.36 12.41
N ALA A 29 4.21 2.18 11.68
CA ALA A 29 4.72 1.82 10.37
C ALA A 29 5.68 0.62 10.46
N GLU A 30 6.58 0.63 11.43
CA GLU A 30 7.54 -0.48 11.62
C GLU A 30 6.84 -1.78 12.03
N PHE A 31 5.82 -1.69 12.90
CA PHE A 31 4.99 -2.83 13.25
C PHE A 31 4.23 -3.41 12.04
N GLY A 32 3.68 -2.56 11.16
CA GLY A 32 3.05 -3.03 9.93
C GLY A 32 4.05 -3.69 8.97
N ARG A 33 5.25 -3.10 8.85
CA ARG A 33 6.34 -3.64 8.04
C ARG A 33 6.87 -4.98 8.56
N SER A 34 6.95 -5.18 9.87
CA SER A 34 7.40 -6.46 10.43
C SER A 34 6.45 -7.60 10.06
N ILE A 35 5.13 -7.39 10.19
CA ILE A 35 4.11 -8.36 9.79
C ILE A 35 4.17 -8.65 8.29
N SER A 36 4.33 -7.60 7.46
CA SER A 36 4.39 -7.79 6.01
C SER A 36 5.67 -8.49 5.57
N ARG A 37 6.83 -8.22 6.18
CA ARG A 37 8.09 -8.94 5.91
C ARG A 37 7.99 -10.44 6.17
N GLU A 38 7.20 -10.86 7.16
CA GLU A 38 6.99 -12.28 7.46
C GLU A 38 6.07 -12.98 6.44
N ARG A 39 5.16 -12.24 5.80
CA ARG A 39 4.07 -12.82 5.01
C ARG A 39 4.12 -12.55 3.51
N LEU A 40 4.79 -11.48 3.08
CA LEU A 40 4.78 -10.98 1.71
C LEU A 40 6.16 -10.49 1.30
N THR A 41 6.47 -10.58 0.00
CA THR A 41 7.65 -9.90 -0.55
C THR A 41 7.43 -8.39 -0.53
N LYS A 42 8.53 -7.61 -0.53
CA LYS A 42 8.47 -6.12 -0.54
C LYS A 42 7.56 -5.60 -1.67
N ASN A 43 7.69 -6.18 -2.87
CA ASN A 43 6.91 -5.77 -4.04
C ASN A 43 5.43 -6.14 -3.91
N MET A 44 5.13 -7.32 -3.35
CA MET A 44 3.74 -7.73 -3.10
C MET A 44 3.06 -6.85 -2.07
N ALA A 45 3.72 -6.54 -0.95
CA ALA A 45 3.16 -5.67 0.07
C ALA A 45 2.85 -4.26 -0.48
N ALA A 46 3.78 -3.69 -1.26
CA ALA A 46 3.63 -2.34 -1.82
C ALA A 46 2.38 -2.15 -2.69
N VAL A 47 1.91 -3.20 -3.37
CA VAL A 47 0.79 -3.12 -4.32
C VAL A 47 -0.47 -3.81 -3.80
N THR A 48 -0.32 -4.94 -3.09
CA THR A 48 -1.46 -5.78 -2.69
C THR A 48 -2.32 -5.07 -1.63
N TYR A 49 -1.72 -4.40 -0.64
CA TYR A 49 -2.49 -3.69 0.38
C TYR A 49 -3.40 -2.60 -0.19
N PRO A 50 -2.92 -1.64 -1.01
CA PRO A 50 -3.79 -0.60 -1.55
C PRO A 50 -4.83 -1.19 -2.52
N CYS A 51 -4.46 -2.16 -3.35
CA CYS A 51 -5.41 -2.84 -4.24
C CYS A 51 -6.51 -3.57 -3.47
N MET A 52 -6.16 -4.27 -2.38
CA MET A 52 -7.12 -4.98 -1.54
C MET A 52 -8.01 -4.02 -0.76
N GLY A 53 -7.48 -2.89 -0.32
CA GLY A 53 -8.27 -1.82 0.30
C GLY A 53 -9.30 -1.21 -0.67
N ILE A 54 -8.89 -0.91 -1.90
CA ILE A 54 -9.79 -0.41 -2.96
C ILE A 54 -10.86 -1.46 -3.29
N ALA A 55 -10.45 -2.70 -3.55
CA ALA A 55 -11.36 -3.78 -3.90
C ALA A 55 -12.38 -4.06 -2.78
N SER A 56 -11.95 -4.02 -1.51
CA SER A 56 -12.84 -4.19 -0.35
C SER A 56 -13.86 -3.05 -0.25
N THR A 57 -13.41 -1.80 -0.45
CA THR A 57 -14.31 -0.63 -0.44
C THR A 57 -15.37 -0.75 -1.53
N LEU A 58 -14.95 -1.08 -2.75
CA LEU A 58 -15.85 -1.24 -3.90
C LEU A 58 -16.80 -2.42 -3.72
N ALA A 59 -16.33 -3.54 -3.17
CA ALA A 59 -17.18 -4.69 -2.85
C ALA A 59 -18.26 -4.31 -1.82
N GLY A 60 -17.89 -3.58 -0.76
CA GLY A 60 -18.84 -3.08 0.23
C GLY A 60 -19.88 -2.12 -0.37
N ILE A 61 -19.45 -1.18 -1.23
CA ILE A 61 -20.36 -0.29 -1.97
C ILE A 61 -21.31 -1.10 -2.86
N ASN A 62 -20.81 -2.12 -3.53
CA ASN A 62 -21.62 -2.97 -4.41
C ASN A 62 -22.69 -3.76 -3.62
N MET A 63 -22.32 -4.36 -2.49
CA MET A 63 -23.26 -5.04 -1.58
C MET A 63 -24.33 -4.09 -1.05
N LEU A 64 -23.96 -2.85 -0.74
CA LEU A 64 -24.90 -1.83 -0.31
C LEU A 64 -25.83 -1.40 -1.47
N SER A 65 -25.30 -1.28 -2.68
CA SER A 65 -26.06 -0.89 -3.88
C SER A 65 -27.14 -1.92 -4.23
N ASP A 66 -26.81 -3.21 -4.13
CA ASP A 66 -27.77 -4.32 -4.31
C ASP A 66 -28.97 -4.18 -3.37
N ARG A 67 -28.69 -3.89 -2.09
CA ARG A 67 -29.73 -3.71 -1.05
C ARG A 67 -30.68 -2.54 -1.34
N PHE A 68 -30.20 -1.49 -2.01
CA PHE A 68 -31.00 -0.34 -2.39
C PHE A 68 -31.67 -0.47 -3.77
N GLY A 69 -31.55 -1.64 -4.43
CA GLY A 69 -32.17 -1.89 -5.73
C GLY A 69 -31.49 -1.13 -6.87
N ALA A 70 -30.17 -0.93 -6.79
CA ALA A 70 -29.42 -0.29 -7.87
C ALA A 70 -29.52 -1.11 -9.18
N PRO A 71 -29.47 -0.46 -10.35
CA PRO A 71 -29.43 -1.15 -11.64
C PRO A 71 -28.23 -2.10 -11.75
N GLU A 72 -28.47 -3.28 -12.31
CA GLU A 72 -27.46 -4.35 -12.46
C GLU A 72 -26.20 -3.87 -13.22
N PHE A 73 -26.36 -3.02 -14.24
CA PHE A 73 -25.23 -2.46 -14.99
C PHE A 73 -24.25 -1.67 -14.10
N ILE A 74 -24.75 -0.95 -13.08
CA ILE A 74 -23.90 -0.22 -12.12
C ILE A 74 -23.13 -1.23 -11.27
N MET A 75 -23.80 -2.27 -10.78
CA MET A 75 -23.19 -3.27 -9.92
C MET A 75 -22.11 -4.08 -10.64
N VAL A 76 -22.37 -4.47 -11.89
CA VAL A 76 -21.40 -5.16 -12.75
C VAL A 76 -20.19 -4.27 -13.02
N SER A 77 -20.41 -2.98 -13.29
CA SER A 77 -19.32 -2.02 -13.51
C SER A 77 -18.43 -1.87 -12.28
N ILE A 78 -19.01 -1.72 -11.08
CA ILE A 78 -18.26 -1.63 -9.82
C ILE A 78 -17.46 -2.92 -9.57
N SER A 79 -18.09 -4.07 -9.80
CA SER A 79 -17.44 -5.38 -9.64
C SER A 79 -16.26 -5.55 -10.59
N PHE A 80 -16.40 -5.10 -11.83
CA PHE A 80 -15.32 -5.16 -12.82
C PHE A 80 -14.13 -4.28 -12.42
N ILE A 81 -14.39 -3.07 -11.91
CA ILE A 81 -13.32 -2.19 -11.39
C ILE A 81 -12.63 -2.84 -10.18
N ALA A 82 -13.38 -3.43 -9.25
CA ALA A 82 -12.81 -4.12 -8.10
C ALA A 82 -11.91 -5.30 -8.52
N LEU A 83 -12.38 -6.12 -9.46
CA LEU A 83 -11.60 -7.23 -10.03
C LEU A 83 -10.34 -6.75 -10.76
N PHE A 84 -10.41 -5.63 -11.47
CA PHE A 84 -9.25 -5.04 -12.13
C PHE A 84 -8.14 -4.68 -11.13
N PHE A 85 -8.47 -4.06 -9.99
CA PHE A 85 -7.48 -3.79 -8.94
C PHE A 85 -6.91 -5.07 -8.30
N LEU A 86 -7.74 -6.10 -8.09
CA LEU A 86 -7.25 -7.40 -7.61
C LEU A 86 -6.30 -8.04 -8.63
N PHE A 87 -6.62 -7.96 -9.92
CA PHE A 87 -5.75 -8.42 -10.99
C PHE A 87 -4.41 -7.71 -10.98
N ILE A 88 -4.38 -6.38 -10.81
CA ILE A 88 -3.12 -5.63 -10.62
C ILE A 88 -2.33 -6.18 -9.42
N GLY A 89 -2.98 -6.40 -8.28
CA GLY A 89 -2.34 -7.00 -7.11
C GLY A 89 -1.69 -8.35 -7.40
N VAL A 90 -2.37 -9.21 -8.17
CA VAL A 90 -1.85 -10.52 -8.60
C VAL A 90 -0.68 -10.38 -9.58
N VAL A 91 -0.74 -9.43 -10.52
CA VAL A 91 0.35 -9.21 -11.49
C VAL A 91 1.64 -8.82 -10.76
N TYR A 92 1.57 -8.03 -9.69
CA TYR A 92 2.73 -7.62 -8.89
C TYR A 92 3.23 -8.69 -7.89
N ILE A 93 2.67 -9.91 -7.94
CA ILE A 93 3.34 -11.11 -7.41
C ILE A 93 4.61 -11.39 -8.23
N LEU A 94 4.57 -11.09 -9.53
CA LEU A 94 5.75 -11.15 -10.37
C LEU A 94 6.72 -10.01 -9.98
N PRO A 95 8.04 -10.24 -10.08
CA PRO A 95 9.07 -9.29 -9.63
C PRO A 95 9.24 -8.12 -10.62
N PHE A 96 8.17 -7.38 -10.88
CA PHE A 96 8.23 -6.14 -11.64
C PHE A 96 8.83 -5.01 -10.81
N PRO A 97 9.56 -4.07 -11.43
CA PRO A 97 10.05 -2.89 -10.75
C PRO A 97 8.87 -2.03 -10.27
N LEU A 98 8.92 -1.61 -9.01
CA LEU A 98 7.89 -0.76 -8.43
C LEU A 98 8.07 0.69 -8.94
N PRO A 99 6.97 1.39 -9.26
CA PRO A 99 6.98 2.84 -9.40
C PRO A 99 7.52 3.50 -8.13
N ARG A 100 8.36 4.55 -8.29
CA ARG A 100 8.95 5.33 -7.19
C ARG A 100 7.92 5.82 -6.16
N LEU A 101 6.65 6.01 -6.57
CA LEU A 101 5.58 6.48 -5.69
C LEU A 101 5.20 5.45 -4.62
N ILE A 102 5.21 4.16 -4.95
CA ILE A 102 4.77 3.07 -4.05
C ILE A 102 5.93 2.28 -3.44
N ASP A 103 7.17 2.59 -3.85
CA ASP A 103 8.37 2.00 -3.28
C ASP A 103 8.69 2.63 -1.92
N SER A 104 8.52 1.85 -0.85
CA SER A 104 8.79 2.29 0.52
C SER A 104 10.27 2.60 0.77
N ARG A 105 11.21 1.91 0.11
CA ARG A 105 12.65 2.20 0.22
C ARG A 105 12.96 3.55 -0.40
N TYR A 106 12.43 3.81 -1.59
CA TYR A 106 12.59 5.11 -2.24
C TYR A 106 12.02 6.25 -1.39
N GLN A 107 10.81 6.09 -0.84
CA GLN A 107 10.20 7.10 0.02
C GLN A 107 10.96 7.32 1.33
N PHE A 108 11.54 6.26 1.90
CA PHE A 108 12.43 6.33 3.06
C PHE A 108 13.75 7.06 2.75
N MET A 109 14.36 6.83 1.61
CA MET A 109 15.58 7.55 1.24
C MET A 109 15.30 9.01 0.94
N LYS A 110 14.18 9.28 0.26
CA LYS A 110 13.71 10.64 -0.04
C LYS A 110 13.50 11.49 1.21
N ARG A 111 12.83 10.99 2.25
CA ARG A 111 12.57 11.77 3.47
C ARG A 111 13.85 12.07 4.27
N ASN A 112 14.85 11.19 4.17
CA ASN A 112 16.09 11.28 4.96
C ASN A 112 17.19 12.06 4.24
N GLY A 113 16.93 12.52 3.01
CA GLY A 113 17.90 13.21 2.16
C GLY A 113 19.01 12.29 1.67
N LEU A 114 18.70 11.01 1.44
CA LEU A 114 19.63 9.97 1.00
C LEU A 114 19.47 9.65 -0.50
N LEU A 115 19.11 10.67 -1.27
CA LEU A 115 19.08 10.59 -2.73
C LEU A 115 20.34 11.25 -3.28
N ASP A 116 20.87 10.70 -4.35
CA ASP A 116 21.97 11.31 -5.10
C ASP A 116 21.51 12.56 -5.87
N ASP A 117 22.45 13.22 -6.55
CA ASP A 117 22.18 14.42 -7.36
C ASP A 117 21.23 14.14 -8.54
N ASN A 118 21.13 12.89 -8.98
CA ASN A 118 20.21 12.45 -10.05
C ASN A 118 18.80 12.12 -9.50
N GLY A 119 18.62 12.12 -8.18
CA GLY A 119 17.39 11.74 -7.50
C GLY A 119 17.18 10.23 -7.38
N ASP A 120 18.24 9.45 -7.54
CA ASP A 120 18.27 8.01 -7.33
C ASP A 120 18.71 7.65 -5.90
N PRO A 121 18.24 6.51 -5.37
CA PRO A 121 18.59 6.07 -4.03
C PRO A 121 20.09 5.73 -3.89
N LEU A 122 20.74 6.24 -2.84
CA LEU A 122 22.11 5.86 -2.50
C LEU A 122 22.24 4.34 -2.25
N PRO A 123 23.45 3.76 -2.44
CA PRO A 123 23.73 2.38 -2.05
C PRO A 123 23.43 2.14 -0.56
N ASP A 124 22.89 0.97 -0.22
CA ASP A 124 22.42 0.67 1.14
C ASP A 124 23.54 0.83 2.19
N GLU A 125 24.77 0.41 1.87
CA GLU A 125 25.92 0.57 2.79
C GLU A 125 26.24 2.03 3.10
N GLU A 126 26.08 2.93 2.14
CA GLU A 126 26.37 4.35 2.32
C GLU A 126 25.25 5.03 3.10
N ALA A 127 24.00 4.71 2.75
CA ALA A 127 22.83 5.16 3.48
C ALA A 127 22.89 4.75 4.96
N GLU A 128 23.25 3.50 5.25
CA GLU A 128 23.39 3.00 6.63
C GLU A 128 24.52 3.71 7.39
N ARG A 129 25.67 3.95 6.76
CA ARG A 129 26.78 4.71 7.39
C ARG A 129 26.36 6.13 7.75
N ILE A 130 25.64 6.83 6.86
CA ILE A 130 25.17 8.19 7.10
C ILE A 130 24.14 8.22 8.24
N LEU A 131 23.22 7.24 8.28
CA LEU A 131 22.22 7.15 9.35
C LEU A 131 22.86 6.84 10.70
N ALA A 132 23.78 5.88 10.77
CA ALA A 132 24.51 5.55 11.99
C ALA A 132 25.30 6.76 12.54
N GLN A 133 25.95 7.53 11.66
CA GLN A 133 26.62 8.77 12.06
C GLN A 133 25.65 9.82 12.60
N ARG A 134 24.41 9.90 12.10
CA ARG A 134 23.41 10.84 12.64
C ARG A 134 22.95 10.42 14.04
N GLU A 135 22.71 9.13 14.25
CA GLU A 135 22.32 8.57 15.55
C GLU A 135 23.40 8.74 16.62
N GLU A 136 24.69 8.64 16.25
CA GLU A 136 25.80 8.90 17.20
C GLU A 136 25.95 10.37 17.60
N ASN A 137 25.42 11.29 16.80
CA ASN A 137 25.54 12.74 17.01
C ASN A 137 24.31 13.36 17.71
N GLU A 138 23.28 12.58 18.02
CA GLU A 138 22.04 12.98 18.72
C GLU A 138 22.10 12.64 20.22
#